data_AF-A0A174JWF7-F1
#
_entry.id   AF-A0A174JWF7-F1
#
_cell.length_a   1.000
_cell.length_b   1.000
_cell.length_c   1.000
_cell.angle_alpha   90.00
_cell.angle_beta   90.00
_cell.angle_gamma   90.00
#
_symmetry.space_group_name_H-M   'P 1'
#
loop_
_entity.id
_entity.type
_entity.pdbx_description
1 polymer ?
#
loop_
_entity_poly.entity_id
_entity_poly.type
_entity_poly.pdbx_seq_one_letter_code
_entity_poly.pdbx_strand_id
1 'polypeptide(L)'
;MEKKVKKPIWKKWWVWILAVIIVGAITSGGESDKTTDSSNNSNQGIVVQEESADTAQEVSIDTANEESNTTKEEKKNTKIKAGTYKIGVDLPAGEYIFFAKGMGYIEVASDSTGALDSIISNDNVSGHTYITVYDGEYLKLRSGEAYAVADAPSVVPSDGIYKDGKYIVGKDIPAGEYKVTVNSNIGMGYIEVSSDSRGVLDSIITNDNLMEDSYITVQDGQYLKLSGAEININ
;
A
#
# COMPACT_ATOMS: atom_id res chain seq x y z
N MET A 1 12.37 -10.36 50.40
CA MET A 1 11.04 -10.46 49.74
C MET A 1 10.90 -9.28 48.80
N GLU A 2 11.03 -9.49 47.50
CA GLU A 2 10.89 -8.40 46.52
C GLU A 2 9.41 -8.14 46.19
N LYS A 3 9.02 -6.86 46.19
CA LYS A 3 7.66 -6.45 45.79
C LYS A 3 7.55 -6.43 44.26
N LYS A 4 6.85 -7.40 43.66
CA LYS A 4 6.46 -7.34 42.24
C LYS A 4 5.49 -6.18 42.03
N VAL A 5 5.94 -5.13 41.35
CA VAL A 5 5.09 -4.01 40.90
C VAL A 5 4.24 -4.48 39.72
N LYS A 6 2.90 -4.45 39.86
CA LYS A 6 1.99 -4.72 38.75
C LYS A 6 1.91 -3.48 37.86
N LYS A 7 2.18 -3.64 36.55
CA LYS A 7 2.00 -2.56 35.55
C LYS A 7 0.50 -2.29 35.33
N PRO A 8 0.04 -1.03 35.20
CA PRO A 8 -1.37 -0.70 35.03
C PRO A 8 -1.88 -1.03 33.60
N ILE A 9 -3.02 -1.71 33.52
CA ILE A 9 -3.58 -2.28 32.27
C ILE A 9 -4.53 -1.29 31.56
N TRP A 10 -4.08 -0.06 31.31
CA TRP A 10 -4.93 1.04 30.81
C TRP A 10 -4.60 1.47 29.36
N LYS A 11 -3.92 0.60 28.58
CA LYS A 11 -3.44 0.90 27.22
C LYS A 11 -4.45 0.59 26.08
N LYS A 12 -5.70 1.09 26.10
CA LYS A 12 -6.62 0.97 24.93
C LYS A 12 -7.52 2.20 24.63
N TRP A 13 -7.02 3.43 24.85
CA TRP A 13 -7.73 4.66 24.43
C TRP A 13 -7.19 5.31 23.14
N TRP A 14 -6.04 4.83 22.63
CA TRP A 14 -5.17 5.51 21.67
C TRP A 14 -5.40 5.11 20.21
N VAL A 15 -6.17 4.04 19.96
CA VAL A 15 -6.55 3.56 18.61
C VAL A 15 -7.30 4.62 17.80
N TRP A 16 -7.94 5.60 18.46
CA TRP A 16 -8.67 6.69 17.81
C TRP A 16 -7.78 7.84 17.31
N ILE A 17 -6.54 7.97 17.76
CA ILE A 17 -5.69 9.12 17.39
C ILE A 17 -5.21 9.02 15.94
N LEU A 18 -4.88 7.81 15.47
CA LEU A 18 -4.54 7.55 14.06
C LEU A 18 -5.74 7.66 13.10
N ALA A 19 -6.97 7.63 13.62
CA ALA A 19 -8.21 7.64 12.83
C ALA A 19 -8.88 9.02 12.70
N VAL A 20 -8.39 10.05 13.40
CA VAL A 20 -9.10 11.34 13.56
C VAL A 20 -8.38 12.53 12.92
N ILE A 21 -7.14 12.37 12.45
CA ILE A 21 -6.46 13.43 11.69
C ILE A 21 -6.99 13.43 10.24
N ILE A 22 -7.57 14.56 9.82
CA ILE A 22 -8.31 14.80 8.57
C ILE A 22 -9.76 14.26 8.52
N VAL A 23 -10.63 14.82 9.39
CA VAL A 23 -12.01 15.16 8.99
C VAL A 23 -12.22 16.65 9.19
N GLY A 24 -12.05 17.43 8.12
CA GLY A 24 -12.13 18.89 8.11
C GLY A 24 -13.03 19.43 7.00
N ALA A 25 -14.31 19.63 7.34
CA ALA A 25 -15.26 20.55 6.69
C ALA A 25 -15.50 20.49 5.16
N ILE A 26 -16.57 19.80 4.75
CA ILE A 26 -17.66 20.45 3.99
C ILE A 26 -19.01 20.01 4.57
N THR A 27 -19.69 20.90 5.29
CA THR A 27 -21.07 20.71 5.77
C THR A 27 -21.97 21.86 5.32
N SER A 28 -22.58 21.71 4.15
CA SER A 28 -23.75 22.48 3.66
C SER A 28 -24.23 21.81 2.37
N GLY A 29 -25.49 21.44 2.13
CA GLY A 29 -26.72 21.54 2.94
C GLY A 29 -27.93 21.68 2.00
N GLY A 30 -29.05 20.98 2.24
CA GLY A 30 -30.33 21.24 1.54
C GLY A 30 -30.77 20.28 0.43
N GLU A 31 -31.12 19.05 0.80
CA GLU A 31 -32.45 18.43 0.61
C GLU A 31 -33.39 18.89 -0.54
N SER A 32 -33.86 17.95 -1.37
CA SER A 32 -35.30 17.58 -1.47
C SER A 32 -35.58 16.43 -2.47
N ASP A 33 -36.58 15.60 -2.14
CA ASP A 33 -36.94 14.36 -2.83
C ASP A 33 -37.66 14.50 -4.17
N LYS A 34 -37.60 13.44 -5.00
CA LYS A 34 -38.84 12.77 -5.44
C LYS A 34 -38.70 11.31 -5.87
N THR A 35 -39.72 10.54 -5.49
CA THR A 35 -40.03 9.15 -5.83
C THR A 35 -40.29 8.97 -7.34
N THR A 36 -40.35 7.78 -7.95
CA THR A 36 -41.28 6.67 -7.61
C THR A 36 -40.95 5.38 -8.40
N ASP A 37 -41.32 4.22 -7.84
CA ASP A 37 -41.29 2.88 -8.44
C ASP A 37 -41.98 2.74 -9.82
N SER A 38 -41.49 1.82 -10.67
CA SER A 38 -42.18 0.52 -10.88
C SER A 38 -41.58 -0.39 -11.95
N SER A 39 -41.14 -1.56 -11.51
CA SER A 39 -41.72 -2.89 -11.85
C SER A 39 -41.91 -3.37 -13.31
N ASN A 40 -41.50 -4.64 -13.49
CA ASN A 40 -42.03 -5.67 -14.41
C ASN A 40 -41.71 -5.59 -15.92
N ASN A 41 -41.70 -6.71 -16.67
CA ASN A 41 -41.34 -8.12 -16.42
C ASN A 41 -41.30 -8.85 -17.78
N SER A 42 -40.71 -10.06 -17.82
CA SER A 42 -41.13 -11.23 -18.61
C SER A 42 -41.05 -11.25 -20.16
N ASN A 43 -40.19 -12.17 -20.62
CA ASN A 43 -40.50 -13.37 -21.44
C ASN A 43 -40.38 -13.45 -22.98
N GLN A 44 -39.61 -14.48 -23.37
CA GLN A 44 -39.89 -15.60 -24.31
C GLN A 44 -39.46 -15.58 -25.80
N GLY A 45 -39.11 -16.79 -26.26
CA GLY A 45 -38.78 -17.21 -27.65
C GLY A 45 -37.27 -17.49 -27.85
N ILE A 46 -36.70 -18.71 -27.68
CA ILE A 46 -36.99 -20.06 -28.23
C ILE A 46 -36.81 -20.09 -29.78
N VAL A 47 -35.61 -20.41 -30.31
CA VAL A 47 -35.01 -21.74 -30.64
C VAL A 47 -35.46 -22.33 -32.00
N VAL A 48 -34.47 -22.60 -32.86
CA VAL A 48 -34.42 -23.62 -33.95
C VAL A 48 -32.93 -24.06 -34.00
N GLN A 49 -32.55 -25.24 -33.48
CA GLN A 49 -32.38 -26.55 -34.16
C GLN A 49 -31.23 -26.55 -35.22
N GLU A 50 -30.11 -27.26 -34.97
CA GLU A 50 -29.80 -28.68 -35.29
C GLU A 50 -29.27 -28.85 -36.74
N GLU A 51 -28.32 -29.72 -37.11
CA GLU A 51 -27.59 -30.79 -36.40
C GLU A 51 -26.25 -31.15 -37.14
N SER A 52 -25.35 -31.93 -36.49
CA SER A 52 -24.51 -33.07 -36.98
C SER A 52 -23.94 -33.15 -38.43
N ALA A 53 -22.82 -33.82 -38.78
CA ALA A 53 -21.69 -34.53 -38.12
C ALA A 53 -20.60 -34.80 -39.22
N ASP A 54 -19.28 -34.65 -38.99
CA ASP A 54 -18.26 -35.66 -38.58
C ASP A 54 -17.40 -36.32 -39.73
N THR A 55 -16.20 -36.79 -39.36
CA THR A 55 -15.31 -37.81 -39.99
C THR A 55 -14.20 -37.40 -41.01
N ALA A 56 -13.02 -37.10 -40.46
CA ALA A 56 -11.70 -37.80 -40.61
C ALA A 56 -10.79 -37.81 -41.89
N GLN A 57 -9.51 -38.18 -41.62
CA GLN A 57 -8.36 -38.58 -42.49
C GLN A 57 -7.57 -37.46 -43.23
N GLU A 58 -6.22 -37.48 -43.35
CA GLU A 58 -5.18 -38.39 -42.81
C GLU A 58 -3.77 -37.72 -42.67
N VAL A 59 -2.73 -38.53 -42.36
CA VAL A 59 -1.40 -38.18 -41.80
C VAL A 59 -0.30 -37.95 -42.85
N SER A 60 0.72 -37.11 -42.55
CA SER A 60 2.11 -37.25 -43.09
C SER A 60 3.17 -36.47 -42.28
N ILE A 61 4.41 -36.98 -42.33
CA ILE A 61 5.58 -36.63 -41.48
C ILE A 61 6.88 -37.05 -42.22
N ASP A 62 8.08 -36.54 -41.93
CA ASP A 62 8.59 -35.55 -40.94
C ASP A 62 9.79 -34.77 -41.55
N THR A 63 10.18 -33.62 -40.98
CA THR A 63 11.60 -33.15 -40.99
C THR A 63 11.87 -32.17 -39.85
N ALA A 64 12.81 -32.55 -38.97
CA ALA A 64 13.32 -31.72 -37.88
C ALA A 64 13.96 -30.38 -38.33
N ASN A 65 13.74 -29.34 -37.53
CA ASN A 65 14.67 -28.22 -37.42
C ASN A 65 14.78 -27.83 -35.93
N GLU A 66 15.98 -27.94 -35.35
CA GLU A 66 16.24 -27.47 -33.98
C GLU A 66 16.28 -25.94 -33.96
N GLU A 67 15.11 -25.30 -33.85
CA GLU A 67 15.04 -23.85 -33.72
C GLU A 67 14.90 -23.45 -32.24
N SER A 68 16.04 -23.06 -31.68
CA SER A 68 16.25 -22.34 -30.42
C SER A 68 14.97 -22.02 -29.63
N ASN A 69 14.75 -22.77 -28.55
CA ASN A 69 13.70 -22.51 -27.56
C ASN A 69 14.05 -21.24 -26.77
N THR A 70 13.96 -20.12 -27.48
CA THR A 70 14.19 -18.79 -26.96
C THR A 70 12.93 -18.45 -26.18
N THR A 71 12.90 -18.88 -24.91
CA THR A 71 11.86 -18.47 -23.97
C THR A 71 11.86 -16.96 -23.94
N LYS A 72 10.95 -16.40 -24.71
CA LYS A 72 10.57 -15.00 -24.66
C LYS A 72 10.07 -14.81 -23.23
N GLU A 73 10.91 -14.23 -22.39
CA GLU A 73 10.48 -13.77 -21.08
C GLU A 73 9.31 -12.81 -21.33
N GLU A 74 8.10 -13.33 -21.18
CA GLU A 74 6.93 -12.49 -21.07
C GLU A 74 7.23 -11.54 -19.93
N LYS A 75 7.11 -10.23 -20.20
CA LYS A 75 7.27 -9.20 -19.17
C LYS A 75 6.26 -9.50 -18.07
N LYS A 76 6.71 -10.22 -17.04
CA LYS A 76 5.94 -10.51 -15.84
C LYS A 76 5.49 -9.15 -15.35
N ASN A 77 4.18 -8.93 -15.29
CA ASN A 77 3.64 -7.64 -14.92
C ASN A 77 3.95 -7.40 -13.43
N THR A 78 5.07 -6.73 -13.14
CA THR A 78 5.59 -6.47 -11.79
C THR A 78 4.68 -5.57 -10.96
N LYS A 79 3.76 -4.87 -11.64
CA LYS A 79 2.77 -3.96 -11.05
C LYS A 79 1.58 -4.73 -10.48
N ILE A 80 1.52 -4.78 -9.15
CA ILE A 80 0.39 -5.25 -8.35
C ILE A 80 -0.65 -4.12 -8.30
N LYS A 81 -1.93 -4.46 -8.52
CA LYS A 81 -3.02 -3.47 -8.57
C LYS A 81 -3.64 -3.29 -7.18
N ALA A 82 -4.59 -2.36 -7.06
CA ALA A 82 -5.48 -2.31 -5.90
C ALA A 82 -6.26 -3.65 -5.76
N GLY A 83 -6.45 -4.11 -4.54
CA GLY A 83 -7.00 -5.44 -4.25
C GLY A 83 -6.84 -5.85 -2.79
N THR A 84 -7.12 -7.11 -2.49
CA THR A 84 -6.74 -7.76 -1.23
C THR A 84 -6.10 -9.09 -1.58
N TYR A 85 -4.92 -9.34 -1.03
CA TYR A 85 -4.02 -10.43 -1.41
C TYR A 85 -3.67 -11.24 -0.18
N LYS A 86 -3.84 -12.56 -0.24
CA LYS A 86 -3.37 -13.47 0.80
C LYS A 86 -1.89 -13.81 0.57
N ILE A 87 -1.07 -13.53 1.57
CA ILE A 87 0.36 -13.72 1.50
C ILE A 87 0.71 -15.20 1.67
N GLY A 88 1.64 -15.70 0.85
CA GLY A 88 1.92 -17.11 0.65
C GLY A 88 0.96 -17.81 -0.33
N VAL A 89 0.00 -17.09 -0.94
CA VAL A 89 -0.95 -17.64 -1.92
C VAL A 89 -1.02 -16.77 -3.17
N ASP A 90 -1.46 -15.52 -3.05
CA ASP A 90 -1.60 -14.59 -4.18
C ASP A 90 -0.32 -13.79 -4.44
N LEU A 91 0.43 -13.51 -3.36
CA LEU A 91 1.73 -12.83 -3.35
C LEU A 91 2.66 -13.57 -2.35
N PRO A 92 3.98 -13.68 -2.60
CA PRO A 92 4.92 -14.22 -1.63
C PRO A 92 5.08 -13.29 -0.41
N ALA A 93 5.54 -13.82 0.73
CA ALA A 93 6.05 -12.98 1.81
C ALA A 93 7.28 -12.16 1.37
N GLY A 94 7.45 -10.98 1.96
CA GLY A 94 8.55 -10.07 1.64
C GLY A 94 8.20 -8.61 1.84
N GLU A 95 9.02 -7.74 1.27
CA GLU A 95 8.83 -6.30 1.30
C GLU A 95 8.29 -5.78 -0.05
N TYR A 96 7.33 -4.87 0.06
CA TYR A 96 6.67 -4.21 -1.05
C TYR A 96 6.75 -2.69 -0.89
N ILE A 97 6.78 -1.98 -2.02
CA ILE A 97 6.51 -0.54 -2.07
C ILE A 97 5.18 -0.29 -2.76
N PHE A 98 4.35 0.53 -2.14
CA PHE A 98 3.05 0.96 -2.64
C PHE A 98 3.10 2.44 -3.03
N PHE A 99 2.65 2.75 -4.24
CA PHE A 99 2.51 4.10 -4.78
C PHE A 99 1.04 4.50 -4.80
N ALA A 100 0.71 5.55 -4.06
CA ALA A 100 -0.63 6.10 -3.96
C ALA A 100 -1.01 6.92 -5.21
N LYS A 101 -2.30 6.91 -5.55
CA LYS A 101 -2.92 7.71 -6.61
C LYS A 101 -3.91 8.66 -5.97
N GLY A 102 -3.41 9.80 -5.51
CA GLY A 102 -4.10 10.66 -4.54
C GLY A 102 -3.92 10.10 -3.13
N MET A 103 -4.99 10.05 -2.34
CA MET A 103 -4.97 9.43 -1.01
C MET A 103 -5.09 7.90 -1.14
N GLY A 104 -3.99 7.20 -0.95
CA GLY A 104 -3.93 5.73 -0.91
C GLY A 104 -4.26 5.18 0.47
N TYR A 105 -4.70 3.93 0.55
CA TYR A 105 -4.83 3.19 1.81
C TYR A 105 -4.19 1.81 1.70
N ILE A 106 -3.41 1.45 2.71
CA ILE A 106 -2.74 0.16 2.84
C ILE A 106 -3.02 -0.43 4.22
N GLU A 107 -3.19 -1.75 4.27
CA GLU A 107 -3.50 -2.48 5.50
C GLU A 107 -2.93 -3.90 5.42
N VAL A 108 -2.34 -4.35 6.53
CA VAL A 108 -1.89 -5.73 6.74
C VAL A 108 -2.71 -6.32 7.88
N ALA A 109 -3.44 -7.39 7.60
CA ALA A 109 -4.29 -8.08 8.58
C ALA A 109 -3.88 -9.54 8.80
N SER A 110 -4.17 -10.08 9.99
CA SER A 110 -3.92 -11.49 10.35
C SER A 110 -4.94 -12.46 9.75
N ASP A 111 -6.09 -11.96 9.32
CA ASP A 111 -7.16 -12.74 8.69
C ASP A 111 -7.97 -11.90 7.69
N SER A 112 -8.92 -12.57 7.01
CA SER A 112 -9.81 -11.96 6.03
C SER A 112 -11.18 -11.55 6.60
N THR A 113 -11.35 -11.46 7.93
CA THR A 113 -12.66 -11.14 8.54
C THR A 113 -13.04 -9.67 8.36
N GLY A 114 -12.05 -8.79 8.23
CA GLY A 114 -12.24 -7.34 8.22
C GLY A 114 -12.56 -6.75 9.59
N ALA A 115 -12.35 -7.50 10.68
CA ALA A 115 -12.49 -7.01 12.04
C ALA A 115 -11.31 -6.10 12.44
N LEU A 116 -11.55 -5.13 13.32
CA LEU A 116 -10.53 -4.14 13.71
C LEU A 116 -9.39 -4.74 14.54
N ASP A 117 -9.61 -5.88 15.18
CA ASP A 117 -8.62 -6.62 15.96
C ASP A 117 -7.73 -7.54 15.11
N SER A 118 -8.07 -7.80 13.84
CA SER A 118 -7.18 -8.48 12.91
C SER A 118 -6.26 -7.55 12.13
N ILE A 119 -6.46 -6.23 12.19
CA ILE A 119 -5.53 -5.24 11.61
C ILE A 119 -4.23 -5.23 12.43
N ILE A 120 -3.12 -5.62 11.79
CA ILE A 120 -1.78 -5.60 12.40
C ILE A 120 -1.15 -4.21 12.19
N SER A 121 -1.29 -3.67 10.98
CA SER A 121 -0.89 -2.29 10.65
C SER A 121 -1.73 -1.74 9.51
N ASN A 122 -1.93 -0.43 9.47
CA ASN A 122 -2.55 0.28 8.35
C ASN A 122 -2.01 1.71 8.24
N ASP A 123 -2.15 2.32 7.06
CA ASP A 123 -1.67 3.68 6.79
C ASP A 123 -2.50 4.36 5.70
N ASN A 124 -2.64 5.69 5.82
CA ASN A 124 -3.16 6.57 4.78
C ASN A 124 -1.95 7.22 4.09
N VAL A 125 -1.78 6.93 2.79
CA VAL A 125 -0.53 7.18 2.08
C VAL A 125 -0.71 8.31 1.06
N SER A 126 0.06 9.38 1.23
CA SER A 126 0.41 10.32 0.18
C SER A 126 1.78 9.92 -0.39
N GLY A 127 1.96 10.01 -1.71
CA GLY A 127 3.21 9.59 -2.36
C GLY A 127 3.38 8.07 -2.38
N HIS A 128 4.29 7.53 -1.55
CA HIS A 128 4.62 6.11 -1.52
C HIS A 128 4.98 5.59 -0.12
N THR A 129 4.83 4.30 0.14
CA THR A 129 5.27 3.68 1.40
C THR A 129 5.79 2.26 1.22
N TYR A 130 6.74 1.86 2.07
CA TYR A 130 7.22 0.49 2.18
C TYR A 130 6.40 -0.29 3.21
N ILE A 131 6.11 -1.56 2.93
CA ILE A 131 5.43 -2.49 3.83
C ILE A 131 6.10 -3.88 3.79
N THR A 132 6.39 -4.45 4.96
CA THR A 132 6.77 -5.87 5.10
C THR A 132 5.53 -6.71 5.45
N VAL A 133 5.39 -7.86 4.78
CA VAL A 133 4.30 -8.82 5.00
C VAL A 133 4.80 -10.27 5.07
N TYR A 134 4.12 -11.10 5.84
CA TYR A 134 4.49 -12.49 6.13
C TYR A 134 3.42 -13.50 5.67
N ASP A 135 3.83 -14.76 5.45
CA ASP A 135 2.92 -15.82 4.99
C ASP A 135 1.71 -16.00 5.93
N GLY A 136 0.53 -16.10 5.35
CA GLY A 136 -0.75 -16.20 6.07
C GLY A 136 -1.42 -14.87 6.38
N GLU A 137 -0.70 -13.74 6.28
CA GLU A 137 -1.29 -12.39 6.39
C GLU A 137 -2.08 -11.99 5.13
N TYR A 138 -2.80 -10.87 5.21
CA TYR A 138 -3.61 -10.32 4.12
C TYR A 138 -3.22 -8.86 3.87
N LEU A 139 -2.73 -8.56 2.67
CA LEU A 139 -2.36 -7.22 2.23
C LEU A 139 -3.50 -6.60 1.41
N LYS A 140 -4.06 -5.50 1.90
CA LYS A 140 -5.13 -4.73 1.24
C LYS A 140 -4.58 -3.41 0.72
N LEU A 141 -4.81 -3.15 -0.57
CA LEU A 141 -4.33 -1.97 -1.31
C LEU A 141 -5.52 -1.23 -1.93
N ARG A 142 -5.64 0.08 -1.72
CA ARG A 142 -6.67 0.94 -2.31
C ARG A 142 -6.07 2.23 -2.87
N SER A 143 -6.61 2.69 -4.00
CA SER A 143 -6.20 3.94 -4.66
C SER A 143 -4.69 4.02 -4.93
N GLY A 144 -4.14 3.00 -5.59
CA GLY A 144 -2.72 2.95 -5.92
C GLY A 144 -2.30 1.67 -6.65
N GLU A 145 -1.01 1.38 -6.62
CA GLU A 145 -0.37 0.18 -7.18
C GLU A 145 0.89 -0.14 -6.37
N ALA A 146 1.28 -1.42 -6.29
CA ALA A 146 2.45 -1.86 -5.56
C ALA A 146 3.42 -2.67 -6.44
N TYR A 147 4.65 -2.81 -5.95
CA TYR A 147 5.73 -3.59 -6.54
C TYR A 147 6.47 -4.32 -5.43
N ALA A 148 7.01 -5.51 -5.69
CA ALA A 148 8.07 -6.04 -4.84
C ALA A 148 9.27 -5.08 -4.89
N VAL A 149 9.98 -4.86 -3.78
CA VAL A 149 11.02 -3.81 -3.73
C VAL A 149 12.14 -4.00 -4.76
N ALA A 150 12.43 -5.24 -5.15
CA ALA A 150 13.41 -5.55 -6.20
C ALA A 150 12.96 -5.13 -7.63
N ASP A 151 11.66 -5.05 -7.87
CA ASP A 151 11.05 -4.76 -9.18
C ASP A 151 10.52 -3.32 -9.30
N ALA A 152 10.73 -2.51 -8.26
CA ALA A 152 10.11 -1.19 -8.11
C ALA A 152 10.84 -0.10 -8.92
N PRO A 153 10.11 0.93 -9.40
CA PRO A 153 10.76 2.16 -9.86
C PRO A 153 11.48 2.86 -8.71
N SER A 154 12.59 3.54 -9.02
CA SER A 154 13.34 4.33 -8.04
C SER A 154 12.49 5.47 -7.48
N VAL A 155 12.65 5.73 -6.17
CA VAL A 155 12.04 6.88 -5.47
C VAL A 155 13.04 8.00 -5.16
N VAL A 156 14.30 7.84 -5.58
CA VAL A 156 15.34 8.88 -5.44
C VAL A 156 14.98 10.07 -6.33
N PRO A 157 14.74 11.27 -5.78
CA PRO A 157 14.38 12.45 -6.55
C PRO A 157 15.59 12.99 -7.33
N SER A 158 15.42 13.23 -8.63
CA SER A 158 16.50 13.77 -9.48
C SER A 158 16.83 15.25 -9.21
N ASP A 159 15.92 15.96 -8.54
CA ASP A 159 16.09 17.35 -8.10
C ASP A 159 16.56 17.46 -6.64
N GLY A 160 16.81 16.33 -5.96
CA GLY A 160 17.23 16.28 -4.55
C GLY A 160 16.17 16.72 -3.52
N ILE A 161 14.90 16.86 -3.93
CA ILE A 161 13.80 17.26 -3.03
C ILE A 161 12.92 16.05 -2.70
N TYR A 162 13.09 15.51 -1.50
CA TYR A 162 12.28 14.44 -0.92
C TYR A 162 11.00 15.04 -0.34
N LYS A 163 9.85 14.41 -0.62
CA LYS A 163 8.49 14.91 -0.30
C LYS A 163 7.70 13.80 0.40
N ASP A 164 6.38 13.93 0.51
CA ASP A 164 5.48 12.91 1.06
C ASP A 164 5.83 11.49 0.57
N GLY A 165 6.15 10.62 1.52
CA GLY A 165 6.52 9.22 1.27
C GLY A 165 7.35 8.61 2.40
N LYS A 166 7.58 7.30 2.36
CA LYS A 166 8.50 6.57 3.25
C LYS A 166 9.70 6.06 2.46
N TYR A 167 10.90 6.46 2.87
CA TYR A 167 12.17 6.22 2.19
C TYR A 167 13.07 5.30 3.02
N ILE A 168 13.83 4.40 2.37
CA ILE A 168 14.87 3.58 3.00
C ILE A 168 16.15 4.40 3.10
N VAL A 169 16.65 4.58 4.32
CA VAL A 169 17.88 5.33 4.59
C VAL A 169 19.10 4.46 4.22
N GLY A 170 20.06 5.05 3.52
CA GLY A 170 21.21 4.38 2.90
C GLY A 170 20.93 3.81 1.50
N LYS A 171 19.67 3.82 1.03
CA LYS A 171 19.27 3.33 -0.30
C LYS A 171 18.58 4.41 -1.13
N ASP A 172 17.53 5.02 -0.57
CA ASP A 172 16.70 6.00 -1.25
C ASP A 172 17.12 7.43 -0.87
N ILE A 173 17.42 7.66 0.41
CA ILE A 173 18.05 8.88 0.95
C ILE A 173 19.31 8.48 1.72
N PRO A 174 20.45 9.21 1.62
CA PRO A 174 21.63 8.89 2.42
C PRO A 174 21.37 9.01 3.94
N ALA A 175 22.21 8.37 4.76
CA ALA A 175 22.25 8.68 6.19
C ALA A 175 22.86 10.08 6.43
N GLY A 176 22.37 10.77 7.46
CA GLY A 176 22.79 12.14 7.76
C GLY A 176 21.83 12.88 8.70
N GLU A 177 22.13 14.14 8.95
CA GLU A 177 21.22 15.10 9.59
C GLU A 177 20.65 16.03 8.52
N TYR A 178 19.33 16.17 8.49
CA TYR A 178 18.61 16.92 7.48
C TYR A 178 17.69 17.96 8.12
N LYS A 179 17.62 19.15 7.51
CA LYS A 179 16.55 20.10 7.80
C LYS A 179 15.26 19.63 7.11
N VAL A 180 14.20 19.49 7.89
CA VAL A 180 12.84 19.23 7.41
C VAL A 180 12.08 20.54 7.34
N THR A 181 11.48 20.84 6.19
CA THR A 181 10.67 22.05 5.98
C THR A 181 9.19 21.67 5.89
N VAL A 182 8.33 22.37 6.62
CA VAL A 182 6.88 22.11 6.63
C VAL A 182 6.23 22.78 5.42
N ASN A 183 5.38 22.05 4.70
CA ASN A 183 4.66 22.61 3.55
C ASN A 183 3.66 23.68 4.02
N SER A 184 3.97 24.95 3.74
CA SER A 184 3.21 26.10 4.22
C SER A 184 1.76 26.17 3.70
N ASN A 185 1.41 25.42 2.64
CA ASN A 185 0.03 25.32 2.16
C ASN A 185 -0.84 24.39 3.04
N ILE A 186 -0.19 23.48 3.78
CA ILE A 186 -0.84 22.54 4.71
C ILE A 186 -0.74 23.09 6.14
N GLY A 187 0.38 23.75 6.48
CA GLY A 187 0.62 24.38 7.78
C GLY A 187 0.93 23.40 8.92
N MET A 188 1.05 22.10 8.60
CA MET A 188 1.49 21.05 9.50
C MET A 188 2.15 19.93 8.70
N GLY A 189 3.09 19.21 9.33
CA GLY A 189 3.73 18.01 8.79
C GLY A 189 3.87 16.92 9.84
N TYR A 190 4.27 15.73 9.40
CA TYR A 190 4.61 14.59 10.26
C TYR A 190 5.90 13.95 9.76
N ILE A 191 6.78 13.62 10.71
CA ILE A 191 7.98 12.84 10.46
C ILE A 191 8.00 11.60 11.35
N GLU A 192 8.55 10.50 10.82
CA GLU A 192 8.78 9.27 11.58
C GLU A 192 10.03 8.57 11.08
N VAL A 193 10.85 8.10 12.01
CA VAL A 193 11.96 7.19 11.77
C VAL A 193 11.59 5.86 12.41
N SER A 194 11.53 4.80 11.60
CA SER A 194 11.19 3.44 12.03
C SER A 194 12.35 2.47 11.73
N SER A 195 12.49 1.42 12.56
CA SER A 195 13.50 0.37 12.40
C SER A 195 13.23 -0.58 11.23
N ASP A 196 11.98 -0.62 10.76
CA ASP A 196 11.54 -1.46 9.66
C ASP A 196 10.30 -0.86 8.94
N SER A 197 9.85 -1.56 7.91
CA SER A 197 8.63 -1.27 7.15
C SER A 197 7.38 -2.00 7.65
N ARG A 198 7.39 -2.70 8.79
CA ARG A 198 6.22 -3.49 9.25
C ARG A 198 5.01 -2.61 9.60
N GLY A 199 5.24 -1.33 9.89
CA GLY A 199 4.19 -0.34 10.17
C GLY A 199 3.53 -0.51 11.54
N VAL A 200 4.20 -1.19 12.47
CA VAL A 200 3.76 -1.35 13.86
C VAL A 200 4.45 -0.35 14.76
N LEU A 201 3.78 0.03 15.85
CA LEU A 201 4.23 1.08 16.76
C LEU A 201 5.52 0.72 17.51
N ASP A 202 5.80 -0.58 17.72
CA ASP A 202 7.03 -1.05 18.34
C ASP A 202 8.26 -0.88 17.43
N SER A 203 8.07 -0.60 16.14
CA SER A 203 9.14 -0.28 15.18
C SER A 203 9.50 1.21 15.14
N ILE A 204 8.70 2.10 15.75
CA ILE A 204 8.95 3.55 15.71
C ILE A 204 10.11 3.90 16.66
N ILE A 205 11.18 4.47 16.10
CA ILE A 205 12.36 4.95 16.83
C ILE A 205 12.13 6.38 17.32
N THR A 206 11.63 7.26 16.44
CA THR A 206 11.20 8.61 16.78
C THR A 206 10.10 9.07 15.83
N ASN A 207 9.21 9.95 16.28
CA ASN A 207 8.27 10.65 15.42
C ASN A 207 7.93 12.03 15.98
N ASP A 208 7.43 12.92 15.13
CA ASP A 208 6.97 14.26 15.55
C ASP A 208 5.88 14.82 14.63
N ASN A 209 5.02 15.69 15.19
CA ASN A 209 4.03 16.47 14.44
C ASN A 209 4.54 17.91 14.36
N LEU A 210 5.02 18.28 13.18
CA LEU A 210 5.70 19.55 12.92
C LEU A 210 4.69 20.66 12.62
N MET A 211 4.80 21.79 13.31
CA MET A 211 4.11 23.04 12.99
C MET A 211 5.07 24.08 12.36
N GLU A 212 6.37 23.82 12.43
CA GLU A 212 7.46 24.64 11.93
C GLU A 212 8.62 23.74 11.48
N ASP A 213 9.61 24.33 10.80
CA ASP A 213 10.79 23.61 10.32
C ASP A 213 11.59 23.00 11.48
N SER A 214 12.13 21.80 11.26
CA SER A 214 12.87 21.04 12.29
C SER A 214 14.10 20.35 11.68
N TYR A 215 14.82 19.56 12.48
CA TYR A 215 15.92 18.71 12.03
C TYR A 215 15.66 17.25 12.39
N ILE A 216 16.10 16.35 11.52
CA ILE A 216 16.06 14.90 11.77
C ILE A 216 17.40 14.26 11.43
N THR A 217 17.93 13.43 12.34
CA THR A 217 19.08 12.57 12.07
C THR A 217 18.58 11.16 11.74
N VAL A 218 19.09 10.60 10.64
CA VAL A 218 18.76 9.25 10.16
C VAL A 218 20.01 8.43 9.87
N GLN A 219 19.91 7.11 10.04
CA GLN A 219 20.99 6.13 9.94
C GLN A 219 20.64 5.03 8.93
N ASP A 220 21.65 4.43 8.28
CA ASP A 220 21.45 3.39 7.26
C ASP A 220 20.58 2.23 7.77
N GLY A 221 19.65 1.77 6.92
CA GLY A 221 18.70 0.70 7.24
C GLY A 221 17.45 1.15 8.00
N GLN A 222 17.38 2.40 8.46
CA GLN A 222 16.13 2.99 8.97
C GLN A 222 15.17 3.34 7.83
N TYR A 223 13.92 3.62 8.18
CA TYR A 223 12.89 4.10 7.25
C TYR A 223 12.40 5.47 7.70
N LEU A 224 12.56 6.48 6.85
CA LEU A 224 12.12 7.86 7.09
C LEU A 224 10.80 8.12 6.37
N LYS A 225 9.72 8.39 7.12
CA LYS A 225 8.45 8.87 6.56
C LYS A 225 8.38 10.40 6.67
N LEU A 226 8.00 11.03 5.57
CA LEU A 226 7.60 12.43 5.46
C LEU A 226 6.12 12.51 5.07
N SER A 227 5.39 13.47 5.62
CA SER A 227 4.01 13.80 5.23
C SER A 227 3.75 15.28 5.51
N GLY A 228 3.28 16.04 4.52
CA GLY A 228 3.14 17.50 4.63
C GLY A 228 4.47 18.23 4.80
N ALA A 229 5.59 17.60 4.44
CA ALA A 229 6.94 18.08 4.71
C ALA A 229 7.92 17.64 3.61
N GLU A 230 9.01 18.39 3.46
CA GLU A 230 10.08 18.08 2.50
C GLU A 230 11.49 18.23 3.07
N ILE A 231 12.43 17.52 2.45
CA ILE A 231 13.88 17.64 2.69
C ILE A 231 14.54 17.96 1.35
N ASN A 232 15.36 19.01 1.31
CA ASN A 232 16.23 19.31 0.18
C ASN A 232 17.68 18.99 0.56
N ILE A 233 18.40 18.27 -0.28
CA ILE A 233 19.79 17.83 -0.04
C ILE A 233 20.85 18.54 -0.91
N ASN A 234 20.47 19.59 -1.65
CA ASN A 234 21.36 20.40 -2.50
C ASN A 234 21.77 21.74 -1.86
#